data_AF-A0A2E0UB17-F1
#
_entry.id   AF-A0A2E0UB17-F1
#
_cell.length_a   1.000
_cell.length_b   1.000
_cell.length_c   1.000
_cell.angle_alpha   90.00
_cell.angle_beta   90.00
_cell.angle_gamma   90.00
#
_symmetry.space_group_name_H-M   'P 1'
#
loop_
_entity.id
_entity.type
_entity.pdbx_description
1 polymer ?
#
loop_
_entity_poly.entity_id
_entity_poly.type
_entity_poly.pdbx_seq_one_letter_code
_entity_poly.pdbx_strand_id
1 'polypeptide(L)'
;MSSEVSEEAYQRLRERPDYQFDLPDTRGIEDQQQNADPTGFLADLFEAFRQFFEFIGPVLRVGLICFAVLLAGYVVWSVFRGIQSRRRRIGSDGLSKTTEDALKNMDMRPDEGEAMSLLAKADALAEAGDFAAAQRLLLHSSFRDMQARVRERIGVSLTARELEKLGKLSDTSRAALTRLVRRVELNAFAQESVDQAGFLAAREAYSRFAFGEASP
;
A
#
# COMPACT_ATOMS: atom_id res chain seq x y z
N MET A 1 9.05 74.52 78.52
CA MET A 1 8.07 73.55 79.07
C MET A 1 7.43 72.66 78.00
N SER A 2 6.56 73.13 77.09
CA SER A 2 5.91 72.19 76.13
C SER A 2 6.84 71.61 75.06
N SER A 3 7.89 72.34 74.66
CA SER A 3 8.92 71.87 73.71
C SER A 3 9.89 70.86 74.33
N GLU A 4 10.32 71.09 75.57
CA GLU A 4 11.23 70.18 76.30
C GLU A 4 10.60 68.81 76.54
N VAL A 5 9.29 68.76 76.87
CA VAL A 5 8.56 67.49 77.02
C VAL A 5 8.50 66.71 75.70
N SER A 6 8.39 67.42 74.57
CA SER A 6 8.38 66.80 73.24
C SER A 6 9.76 66.26 72.85
N GLU A 7 10.84 66.97 73.17
CA GLU A 7 12.21 66.49 72.94
C GLU A 7 12.54 65.29 73.82
N GLU A 8 12.16 65.32 75.10
CA GLU A 8 12.34 64.17 76.00
C GLU A 8 11.57 62.93 75.53
N ALA A 9 10.33 63.11 75.05
CA ALA A 9 9.53 62.01 74.51
C ALA A 9 10.16 61.45 73.23
N TYR A 10 10.71 62.32 72.38
CA TYR A 10 11.42 61.93 71.17
C TYR A 10 12.71 61.14 71.47
N GLN A 11 13.50 61.59 72.45
CA GLN A 11 14.72 60.88 72.85
C GLN A 11 14.41 59.49 73.44
N ARG A 12 13.38 59.38 74.28
CA ARG A 12 12.94 58.09 74.83
C ARG A 12 12.46 57.11 73.75
N LEU A 13 11.93 57.60 72.63
CA LEU A 13 11.54 56.78 71.49
C LEU A 13 12.75 56.34 70.67
N ARG A 14 13.72 57.23 70.47
CA ARG A 14 14.94 56.95 69.70
C ARG A 14 15.86 55.94 70.39
N GLU A 15 15.88 55.92 71.71
CA GLU A 15 16.70 54.99 72.51
C GLU A 15 16.14 53.57 72.58
N ARG A 16 14.90 53.33 72.09
CA ARG A 16 14.32 51.98 72.11
C ARG A 16 14.98 51.09 71.04
N PRO A 17 15.56 49.94 71.41
CA PRO A 17 16.20 49.02 70.47
C PRO A 17 15.19 48.30 69.54
N ASP A 18 13.89 48.42 69.82
CA ASP A 18 12.81 47.80 69.06
C ASP A 18 12.53 48.50 67.73
N TYR A 19 13.04 49.73 67.55
CA TYR A 19 12.77 50.56 66.38
C TYR A 19 14.08 50.91 65.66
N GLN A 20 14.18 50.52 64.39
CA GLN A 20 15.26 50.93 63.51
C GLN A 20 14.86 52.25 62.82
N PHE A 21 15.49 53.35 63.23
CA PHE A 21 15.27 54.67 62.62
C PHE A 21 16.28 55.00 61.51
N ASP A 22 17.35 54.21 61.42
CA ASP A 22 18.33 54.33 60.35
C ASP A 22 17.87 53.55 59.14
N LEU A 23 17.82 54.24 57.99
CA LEU A 23 17.52 53.60 56.72
C LEU A 23 18.59 52.51 56.48
N PRO A 24 18.20 51.23 56.29
CA PRO A 24 19.17 50.19 55.99
C PRO A 24 19.95 50.57 54.72
N ASP A 25 21.26 50.35 54.71
CA ASP A 25 22.11 50.69 53.57
C ASP A 25 21.72 49.81 52.36
N THR A 26 20.95 50.38 51.44
CA THR A 26 20.44 49.67 50.26
C THR A 26 21.46 49.54 49.14
N ARG A 27 22.64 50.19 49.24
CA ARG A 27 23.66 50.18 48.18
C ARG A 27 24.14 48.77 47.84
N GLY A 28 24.25 47.90 48.84
CA GLY A 28 24.64 46.50 48.63
C GLY A 28 23.58 45.63 47.93
N ILE A 29 22.30 46.05 47.94
CA ILE A 29 21.21 45.34 47.27
C ILE A 29 21.18 45.69 45.77
N GLU A 30 21.48 46.95 45.43
CA GLU A 30 21.55 47.43 44.05
C GLU A 30 22.73 46.79 43.29
N ASP A 31 23.89 46.64 43.94
CA ASP A 31 25.07 45.97 43.37
C ASP A 31 24.85 44.47 43.07
N GLN A 32 24.00 43.79 43.86
CA GLN A 32 23.65 42.39 43.63
C GLN A 32 22.66 42.21 42.48
N GLN A 33 21.75 43.16 42.26
CA GLN A 33 20.80 43.10 41.14
C GLN A 33 21.45 43.43 39.79
N GLN A 34 22.50 44.27 39.76
CA GLN A 34 23.21 44.58 38.51
C GLN A 34 24.10 43.44 37.99
N ASN A 35 24.59 42.55 38.87
CA ASN A 35 25.40 41.39 38.47
C ASN A 35 24.59 40.11 38.24
N ALA A 36 23.28 40.15 38.48
CA ALA A 36 22.40 39.03 38.19
C ALA A 36 22.05 39.04 36.69
N ASP A 37 23.00 38.68 35.83
CA ASP A 37 22.73 38.43 34.42
C ASP A 37 21.68 37.31 34.31
N PRO A 38 20.41 37.62 33.96
CA PRO A 38 19.33 36.62 33.95
C PRO A 38 19.55 35.57 32.85
N THR A 39 20.48 35.85 31.92
CA THR A 39 20.89 34.99 30.82
C THR A 39 22.14 34.18 31.12
N GLY A 40 22.88 34.45 32.21
CA GLY A 40 24.11 33.70 32.56
C GLY A 40 23.82 32.22 32.79
N PHE A 41 22.75 31.91 33.53
CA PHE A 41 22.28 30.54 33.71
C PHE A 41 21.88 29.86 32.38
N LEU A 42 21.27 30.60 31.45
CA LEU A 42 20.91 30.06 30.13
C LEU A 42 22.14 29.80 29.26
N ALA A 43 23.16 30.67 29.35
CA ALA A 43 24.43 30.48 28.66
C ALA A 43 25.19 29.26 29.21
N ASP A 44 25.26 29.10 30.53
CA ASP A 44 25.87 27.94 31.18
C ASP A 44 25.12 26.64 30.85
N LEU A 45 23.78 26.70 30.82
CA LEU A 45 22.94 25.59 30.41
C LEU A 45 23.16 25.23 28.93
N PHE A 46 23.28 26.22 28.06
CA PHE A 46 23.54 26.02 26.63
C PHE A 46 24.93 25.44 26.39
N GLU A 47 25.94 25.89 27.14
CA GLU A 47 27.31 25.36 27.05
C GLU A 47 27.36 23.90 27.54
N ALA A 48 26.63 23.57 28.61
CA ALA A 48 26.48 22.18 29.07
C ALA A 48 25.80 21.30 28.02
N PHE A 49 24.75 21.80 27.36
CA PHE A 49 24.11 21.09 26.25
C PHE A 49 25.08 20.93 25.07
N ARG A 50 25.82 21.96 24.70
CA ARG A 50 26.80 21.90 23.61
C ARG A 50 27.84 20.83 23.86
N GLN A 51 28.44 20.79 25.05
CA GLN A 51 29.43 19.78 25.43
C GLN A 51 28.83 18.36 25.41
N PHE A 52 27.58 18.21 25.88
CA PHE A 52 26.86 16.95 25.79
C PHE A 52 26.60 16.52 24.34
N PHE A 53 26.17 17.43 23.48
CA PHE A 53 25.93 17.17 22.06
C PHE A 53 27.20 16.93 21.25
N GLU A 54 28.33 17.56 21.61
CA GLU A 54 29.64 17.26 21.00
C GLU A 54 30.10 15.84 21.34
N PHE A 55 29.83 15.36 22.56
CA PHE A 55 30.10 13.99 22.96
C PHE A 55 29.14 12.98 22.31
N ILE A 56 27.83 13.29 22.28
CA ILE A 56 26.80 12.42 21.72
C ILE A 56 26.83 12.39 20.18
N GLY A 57 27.24 13.49 19.55
CA GLY A 57 27.21 13.71 18.11
C GLY A 57 27.85 12.59 17.28
N PRO A 58 29.10 12.17 17.56
CA PRO A 58 29.71 11.05 16.86
C PRO A 58 29.00 9.72 17.12
N VAL A 59 28.53 9.47 18.35
CA VAL A 59 27.76 8.26 18.70
C VAL A 59 26.44 8.21 17.93
N LEU A 60 25.74 9.34 17.82
CA LEU A 60 24.47 9.48 17.11
C LEU A 60 24.68 9.30 15.60
N ARG A 61 25.77 9.86 15.05
CA ARG A 61 26.14 9.66 13.64
C ARG A 61 26.44 8.20 13.32
N VAL A 62 27.26 7.53 14.14
CA VAL A 62 27.57 6.10 13.97
C VAL A 62 26.31 5.27 14.16
N GLY A 63 25.50 5.58 15.17
CA GLY A 63 24.22 4.92 15.43
C GLY A 63 23.25 5.04 14.26
N LEU A 64 23.13 6.23 13.64
CA LEU A 64 22.29 6.47 12.47
C LEU A 64 22.80 5.70 11.25
N ILE A 65 24.12 5.67 11.02
CA ILE A 65 24.71 4.87 9.94
C ILE A 65 24.48 3.38 10.18
N CYS A 66 24.74 2.87 11.38
CA CYS A 66 24.46 1.48 11.73
C CYS A 66 22.98 1.13 11.56
N PHE A 67 22.08 2.01 12.01
CA PHE A 67 20.64 1.85 11.83
C PHE A 67 20.26 1.86 10.35
N ALA A 68 20.80 2.77 9.54
CA ALA A 68 20.55 2.84 8.10
C ALA A 68 21.06 1.59 7.37
N VAL A 69 22.24 1.08 7.74
CA VAL A 69 22.79 -0.17 7.19
C VAL A 69 21.95 -1.37 7.60
N LEU A 70 21.52 -1.45 8.87
CA LEU A 70 20.61 -2.49 9.35
C LEU A 70 19.26 -2.44 8.64
N LEU A 71 18.70 -1.25 8.44
CA LEU A 71 17.44 -1.04 7.73
C LEU A 71 17.59 -1.44 6.26
N ALA A 72 18.66 -1.01 5.59
CA ALA A 72 18.95 -1.40 4.21
C ALA A 72 19.13 -2.91 4.08
N GLY A 73 19.89 -3.53 4.99
CA GLY A 73 20.06 -4.98 5.07
C GLY A 73 18.74 -5.71 5.34
N TYR A 74 17.89 -5.18 6.22
CA TYR A 74 16.56 -5.70 6.49
C TYR A 74 15.65 -5.58 5.27
N VAL A 75 15.68 -4.47 4.54
CA VAL A 75 14.91 -4.29 3.30
C VAL A 75 15.39 -5.27 2.24
N VAL A 76 16.71 -5.41 2.03
CA VAL A 76 17.28 -6.40 1.09
C VAL A 76 16.89 -7.81 1.50
N TRP A 77 17.01 -8.15 2.80
CA TRP A 77 16.60 -9.45 3.32
C TRP A 77 15.09 -9.68 3.21
N SER A 78 14.26 -8.66 3.44
CA SER A 78 12.80 -8.70 3.32
C SER A 78 12.37 -8.88 1.87
N VAL A 79 13.02 -8.18 0.93
CA VAL A 79 12.82 -8.35 -0.50
C VAL A 79 13.32 -9.72 -0.96
N PHE A 80 14.47 -10.19 -0.47
CA PHE A 80 15.01 -11.50 -0.80
C PHE A 80 14.13 -12.63 -0.25
N ARG A 81 13.70 -12.55 1.02
CA ARG A 81 12.73 -13.46 1.65
C ARG A 81 11.36 -13.35 1.00
N GLY A 82 10.94 -12.17 0.56
CA GLY A 82 9.69 -11.93 -0.17
C GLY A 82 9.71 -12.55 -1.56
N ILE A 83 10.80 -12.39 -2.30
CA ILE A 83 11.02 -13.01 -3.61
C ILE A 83 11.22 -14.52 -3.44
N GLN A 84 11.99 -14.99 -2.47
CA GLN A 84 12.22 -16.42 -2.23
C GLN A 84 10.96 -17.12 -1.68
N SER A 85 10.15 -16.46 -0.86
CA SER A 85 8.83 -16.98 -0.43
C SER A 85 7.79 -16.90 -1.53
N ARG A 86 7.86 -15.93 -2.46
CA ARG A 86 7.02 -15.88 -3.66
C ARG A 86 7.49 -16.90 -4.72
N ARG A 87 8.79 -17.19 -4.81
CA ARG A 87 9.38 -18.25 -5.66
C ARG A 87 9.14 -19.65 -5.10
N ARG A 88 9.10 -19.82 -3.77
CA ARG A 88 8.63 -21.05 -3.11
C ARG A 88 7.10 -21.19 -3.17
N ARG A 89 6.31 -20.12 -2.99
CA ARG A 89 4.85 -20.18 -3.19
C ARG A 89 4.40 -20.39 -4.65
N ILE A 90 5.23 -20.03 -5.63
CA ILE A 90 5.00 -20.31 -7.05
C ILE A 90 5.69 -21.63 -7.49
N GLY A 91 6.68 -22.13 -6.74
CA GLY A 91 7.55 -23.24 -7.15
C GLY A 91 7.57 -24.49 -6.28
N SER A 92 7.03 -24.49 -5.06
CA SER A 92 7.04 -25.66 -4.16
C SER A 92 6.05 -25.48 -2.99
N ASP A 93 5.06 -26.37 -2.95
CA ASP A 93 4.12 -26.64 -1.84
C ASP A 93 2.80 -25.84 -1.79
N GLY A 94 1.92 -26.06 -2.78
CA GLY A 94 0.54 -25.62 -2.65
C GLY A 94 -0.48 -26.05 -3.71
N LEU A 95 -0.08 -26.55 -4.87
CA LEU A 95 -0.96 -27.36 -5.73
C LEU A 95 -0.39 -28.76 -5.75
N SER A 96 -1.14 -29.72 -5.19
CA SER A 96 -0.81 -31.14 -5.30
C SER A 96 -0.57 -31.50 -6.77
N LYS A 97 0.31 -32.47 -7.06
CA LYS A 97 0.36 -33.10 -8.39
C LYS A 97 -1.05 -33.46 -8.91
N THR A 98 -1.95 -33.83 -7.99
CA THR A 98 -3.38 -34.04 -8.25
C THR A 98 -4.09 -32.82 -8.85
N THR A 99 -3.78 -31.60 -8.41
CA THR A 99 -4.39 -30.37 -8.96
C THR A 99 -3.82 -30.01 -10.33
N GLU A 100 -2.53 -30.26 -10.54
CA GLU A 100 -1.89 -30.08 -11.85
C GLU A 100 -2.41 -31.09 -12.88
N ASP A 101 -2.55 -32.36 -12.50
CA ASP A 101 -3.18 -33.37 -13.34
C ASP A 101 -4.68 -33.11 -13.53
N ALA A 102 -5.37 -32.55 -12.52
CA ALA A 102 -6.76 -32.14 -12.64
C ALA A 102 -6.96 -30.98 -13.62
N LEU A 103 -6.03 -30.02 -13.70
CA LEU A 103 -6.02 -28.93 -14.69
C LEU A 103 -5.73 -29.44 -16.11
N LYS A 104 -4.76 -30.34 -16.27
CA LYS A 104 -4.42 -30.93 -17.58
C LYS A 104 -5.57 -31.75 -18.18
N ASN A 105 -6.33 -32.44 -17.33
CA ASN A 105 -7.48 -33.26 -17.72
C ASN A 105 -8.82 -32.53 -17.51
N MET A 106 -8.81 -31.21 -17.31
CA MET A 106 -10.04 -30.44 -17.16
C MET A 106 -10.62 -30.14 -18.54
N ASP A 107 -11.82 -30.66 -18.79
CA ASP A 107 -12.65 -30.21 -19.90
C ASP A 107 -13.22 -28.83 -19.56
N MET A 108 -12.72 -27.81 -20.28
CA MET A 108 -13.09 -26.41 -20.08
C MET A 108 -14.36 -26.03 -20.85
N ARG A 109 -14.93 -26.98 -21.62
CA ARG A 109 -16.09 -26.70 -22.47
C ARG A 109 -17.33 -26.34 -21.63
N PRO A 110 -18.07 -25.27 -21.98
CA PRO A 110 -19.36 -24.97 -21.40
C PRO A 110 -20.36 -26.13 -21.62
N ASP A 111 -21.45 -26.11 -20.85
CA ASP A 111 -22.56 -27.02 -21.12
C ASP A 111 -23.16 -26.72 -22.49
N GLU A 112 -23.49 -27.76 -23.26
CA GLU A 112 -23.95 -27.61 -24.64
C GLU A 112 -25.25 -26.77 -24.73
N GLY A 113 -26.17 -26.93 -23.78
CA GLY A 113 -27.42 -26.17 -23.72
C GLY A 113 -27.19 -24.69 -23.40
N GLU A 114 -26.31 -24.40 -22.45
CA GLU A 114 -25.90 -23.03 -22.13
C GLU A 114 -25.16 -22.37 -23.31
N ALA A 115 -24.29 -23.11 -23.99
CA ALA A 115 -23.56 -22.62 -25.15
C ALA A 115 -24.49 -22.28 -26.32
N MET A 116 -25.48 -23.13 -26.61
CA MET A 116 -26.51 -22.86 -27.62
C MET A 116 -27.38 -21.66 -27.26
N SER A 117 -27.81 -21.55 -26.00
CA SER A 117 -28.58 -20.41 -25.49
C SER A 117 -27.81 -19.10 -25.60
N LEU A 118 -26.51 -19.12 -25.29
CA LEU A 118 -25.65 -17.94 -25.42
C LEU A 118 -25.45 -17.54 -26.88
N LEU A 119 -25.20 -18.51 -27.77
CA LEU A 119 -25.04 -18.26 -29.19
C LEU A 119 -26.31 -17.62 -29.78
N ALA A 120 -27.50 -18.13 -29.41
CA ALA A 120 -28.77 -17.54 -29.85
C ALA A 120 -28.94 -16.08 -29.38
N LYS A 121 -28.52 -15.76 -28.14
CA LYS A 121 -28.54 -14.38 -27.63
C LYS A 121 -27.56 -13.46 -28.36
N ALA A 122 -26.37 -13.98 -28.68
CA ALA A 122 -25.37 -13.24 -29.44
C ALA A 122 -25.84 -13.00 -30.89
N ASP A 123 -26.46 -14.01 -31.51
CA ASP A 123 -27.04 -13.91 -32.85
C ASP A 123 -28.18 -12.89 -32.89
N ALA A 124 -29.07 -12.85 -31.88
CA ALA A 124 -30.13 -11.84 -31.78
C ALA A 124 -29.58 -10.40 -31.66
N LEU A 125 -28.47 -10.19 -30.95
CA LEU A 125 -27.81 -8.88 -30.87
C LEU A 125 -27.15 -8.49 -32.19
N ALA A 126 -26.59 -9.46 -32.91
CA ALA A 126 -26.02 -9.24 -34.24
C ALA A 126 -27.09 -8.94 -35.29
N GLU A 127 -28.27 -9.56 -35.22
CA GLU A 127 -29.43 -9.24 -36.06
C GLU A 127 -29.94 -7.82 -35.82
N ALA A 128 -29.85 -7.33 -34.58
CA ALA A 128 -30.14 -5.93 -34.23
C ALA A 128 -29.04 -4.94 -34.70
N GLY A 129 -27.96 -5.44 -35.31
CA GLY A 129 -26.84 -4.63 -35.79
C GLY A 129 -25.79 -4.27 -34.73
N ASP A 130 -25.92 -4.75 -33.49
CA ASP A 130 -24.96 -4.48 -32.40
C ASP A 130 -23.93 -5.60 -32.25
N PHE A 131 -23.05 -5.69 -33.26
CA PHE A 131 -21.97 -6.68 -33.31
C PHE A 131 -20.98 -6.54 -32.14
N ALA A 132 -20.78 -5.31 -31.64
CA ALA A 132 -19.90 -5.03 -30.52
C ALA A 132 -20.46 -5.60 -29.20
N ALA A 133 -21.77 -5.44 -28.94
CA ALA A 133 -22.42 -6.06 -27.79
C ALA A 133 -22.41 -7.59 -27.88
N ALA A 134 -22.67 -8.15 -29.06
CA ALA A 134 -22.65 -9.58 -29.29
C ALA A 134 -21.27 -10.20 -28.98
N GLN A 135 -20.18 -9.58 -29.45
CA GLN A 135 -18.81 -10.02 -29.12
C GLN A 135 -18.49 -9.92 -27.62
N ARG A 136 -18.82 -8.80 -26.99
CA ARG A 136 -18.58 -8.60 -25.55
C ARG A 136 -19.33 -9.64 -24.71
N LEU A 137 -20.55 -9.99 -25.11
CA LEU A 137 -21.35 -11.03 -24.46
C LEU A 137 -20.66 -12.40 -24.51
N LEU A 138 -20.19 -12.82 -25.68
CA LEU A 138 -19.48 -14.09 -25.86
C LEU A 138 -18.20 -14.16 -25.02
N LEU A 139 -17.41 -13.08 -25.01
CA LEU A 139 -16.17 -13.02 -24.24
C LEU A 139 -16.44 -13.09 -22.73
N HIS A 140 -17.38 -12.29 -22.24
CA HIS A 140 -17.66 -12.23 -20.81
C HIS A 140 -18.20 -13.57 -20.29
N SER A 141 -19.08 -14.23 -21.07
CA SER A 141 -19.58 -15.56 -20.69
C SER A 141 -18.47 -16.59 -20.71
N SER A 142 -17.65 -16.63 -21.77
CA SER A 142 -16.49 -17.52 -21.87
C SER A 142 -15.60 -17.43 -20.63
N PHE A 143 -15.28 -16.20 -20.20
CA PHE A 143 -14.47 -15.97 -19.02
C PHE A 143 -15.14 -16.42 -17.72
N ARG A 144 -16.42 -16.11 -17.54
CA ARG A 144 -17.21 -16.51 -16.37
C ARG A 144 -17.30 -18.03 -16.25
N ASP A 145 -17.57 -18.73 -17.35
CA ASP A 145 -17.72 -20.19 -17.38
C ASP A 145 -16.39 -20.88 -17.04
N MET A 146 -15.29 -20.34 -17.56
CA MET A 146 -13.94 -20.80 -17.20
C MET A 146 -13.63 -20.58 -15.72
N GLN A 147 -13.91 -19.39 -15.17
CA GLN A 147 -13.68 -19.10 -13.76
C GLN A 147 -14.49 -20.00 -12.83
N ALA A 148 -15.76 -20.25 -13.17
CA ALA A 148 -16.63 -21.11 -12.39
C ALA A 148 -16.08 -22.53 -12.29
N ARG A 149 -15.64 -23.11 -13.41
CA ARG A 149 -15.10 -24.49 -13.49
C ARG A 149 -13.74 -24.63 -12.79
N VAL A 150 -12.89 -23.62 -12.91
CA VAL A 150 -11.61 -23.55 -12.17
C VAL A 150 -11.88 -23.51 -10.66
N ARG A 151 -12.83 -22.67 -10.22
CA ARG A 151 -13.21 -22.55 -8.82
C ARG A 151 -13.82 -23.85 -8.29
N GLU A 152 -14.70 -24.50 -9.05
CA GLU A 152 -15.36 -25.74 -8.66
C GLU A 152 -14.37 -26.89 -8.45
N ARG A 153 -13.34 -27.00 -9.30
CA ARG A 153 -12.40 -28.12 -9.27
C ARG A 153 -11.15 -27.90 -8.41
N ILE A 154 -10.75 -26.64 -8.20
CA ILE A 154 -9.49 -26.27 -7.51
C ILE A 154 -9.77 -25.52 -6.20
N GLY A 155 -10.98 -25.02 -5.98
CA GLY A 155 -11.36 -24.32 -4.76
C GLY A 155 -10.70 -22.94 -4.57
N VAL A 156 -9.87 -22.50 -5.53
CA VAL A 156 -9.12 -21.24 -5.48
C VAL A 156 -9.57 -20.31 -6.60
N SER A 157 -9.83 -19.04 -6.27
CA SER A 157 -10.10 -18.01 -7.26
C SER A 157 -8.78 -17.59 -7.94
N LEU A 158 -8.57 -18.02 -9.18
CA LEU A 158 -7.46 -17.56 -10.02
C LEU A 158 -7.88 -16.37 -10.87
N THR A 159 -7.04 -15.34 -10.94
CA THR A 159 -7.28 -14.19 -11.82
C THR A 159 -6.93 -14.52 -13.28
N ALA A 160 -7.47 -13.78 -14.26
CA ALA A 160 -7.20 -13.97 -15.69
C ALA A 160 -5.69 -14.05 -16.00
N ARG A 161 -4.91 -13.18 -15.35
CA ARG A 161 -3.46 -13.08 -15.51
C ARG A 161 -2.72 -14.26 -14.88
N GLU A 162 -3.29 -14.87 -13.84
CA GLU A 162 -2.75 -16.09 -13.24
C GLU A 162 -3.09 -17.30 -14.11
N LEU A 163 -4.29 -17.37 -14.69
CA LEU A 163 -4.67 -18.36 -15.71
C LEU A 163 -3.76 -18.32 -16.94
N GLU A 164 -3.39 -17.12 -17.40
CA GLU A 164 -2.48 -16.93 -18.54
C GLU A 164 -1.02 -17.30 -18.21
N LYS A 165 -0.56 -16.99 -16.99
CA LYS A 165 0.79 -17.35 -16.51
C LYS A 165 0.92 -18.83 -16.14
N LEU A 166 -0.18 -19.47 -15.76
CA LEU A 166 -0.27 -20.92 -15.64
C LEU A 166 -0.30 -21.49 -17.06
N GLY A 167 0.89 -21.75 -17.64
CA GLY A 167 1.06 -22.53 -18.86
C GLY A 167 0.63 -24.01 -18.73
N LYS A 168 -0.46 -24.28 -18.00
CA LYS A 168 -0.95 -25.59 -17.55
C LYS A 168 -2.41 -25.86 -17.93
N LEU A 169 -3.03 -25.01 -18.75
CA LEU A 169 -4.24 -25.35 -19.52
C LEU A 169 -3.88 -26.33 -20.64
N SER A 170 -4.78 -27.26 -20.99
CA SER A 170 -4.62 -28.11 -22.18
C SER A 170 -4.35 -27.24 -23.43
N ASP A 171 -3.49 -27.70 -24.33
CA ASP A 171 -3.04 -26.89 -25.48
C ASP A 171 -4.23 -26.36 -26.30
N THR A 172 -5.30 -27.14 -26.41
CA THR A 172 -6.55 -26.77 -27.09
C THR A 172 -7.28 -25.62 -26.40
N SER A 173 -7.46 -25.67 -25.07
CA SER A 173 -8.16 -24.62 -24.31
C SER A 173 -7.36 -23.33 -24.26
N ARG A 174 -6.02 -23.44 -24.16
CA ARG A 174 -5.11 -22.30 -24.22
C ARG A 174 -5.14 -21.63 -25.58
N ALA A 175 -5.10 -22.41 -26.66
CA ALA A 175 -5.15 -21.88 -28.03
C ALA A 175 -6.47 -21.16 -28.31
N ALA A 176 -7.60 -21.70 -27.85
CA ALA A 176 -8.91 -21.05 -27.99
C ALA A 176 -8.97 -19.72 -27.23
N LEU A 177 -8.51 -19.69 -25.98
CA LEU A 177 -8.51 -18.48 -25.15
C LEU A 177 -7.58 -17.40 -25.70
N THR A 178 -6.35 -17.75 -26.06
CA THR A 178 -5.39 -16.79 -26.64
C THR A 178 -5.93 -16.19 -27.94
N ARG A 179 -6.64 -16.97 -28.77
CA ARG A 179 -7.28 -16.46 -30.00
C ARG A 179 -8.39 -15.46 -29.69
N LEU A 180 -9.24 -15.73 -28.68
CA LEU A 180 -10.31 -14.82 -28.27
C LEU A 180 -9.75 -13.51 -27.67
N VAL A 181 -8.77 -13.60 -26.75
CA VAL A 181 -8.15 -12.43 -26.11
C VAL A 181 -7.46 -11.54 -27.14
N ARG A 182 -6.62 -12.12 -28.01
CA ARG A 182 -5.89 -11.37 -29.04
C ARG A 182 -6.82 -10.60 -29.97
N ARG A 183 -8.01 -11.16 -30.25
CA ARG A 183 -8.99 -10.52 -31.13
C ARG A 183 -9.72 -9.37 -30.45
N VAL A 184 -10.04 -9.50 -29.17
CA VAL A 184 -10.64 -8.41 -28.39
C VAL A 184 -9.64 -7.27 -28.20
N GLU A 185 -8.37 -7.57 -27.97
CA GLU A 185 -7.32 -6.54 -27.92
C GLU A 185 -7.16 -5.82 -29.26
N LEU A 186 -7.15 -6.55 -30.38
CA LEU A 186 -7.13 -5.92 -31.71
C LEU A 186 -8.33 -4.99 -31.91
N ASN A 187 -9.55 -5.43 -31.59
CA ASN A 187 -10.75 -4.60 -31.78
C ASN A 187 -10.86 -3.45 -30.76
N ALA A 188 -10.37 -3.63 -29.53
CA ALA A 188 -10.38 -2.60 -28.49
C ALA A 188 -9.36 -1.49 -28.75
N PHE A 189 -8.23 -1.81 -29.39
CA PHE A 189 -7.16 -0.85 -29.68
C PHE A 189 -7.17 -0.30 -31.11
N ALA A 190 -7.81 -0.97 -32.07
CA ALA A 190 -7.79 -0.54 -33.48
C ALA A 190 -8.76 0.61 -33.82
N GLN A 191 -9.63 1.06 -32.90
CA GLN A 191 -10.71 2.02 -33.21
C GLN A 191 -11.62 1.59 -34.39
N GLU A 192 -11.51 0.35 -34.85
CA GLU A 192 -12.26 -0.20 -35.96
C GLU A 192 -13.65 -0.60 -35.45
N SER A 193 -14.70 -0.09 -36.09
CA SER A 193 -16.07 -0.47 -35.76
C SER A 193 -16.19 -1.97 -35.90
N VAL A 194 -16.50 -2.68 -34.81
CA VAL A 194 -16.72 -4.12 -34.84
C VAL A 194 -17.78 -4.41 -35.91
N ASP A 195 -17.35 -5.01 -37.01
CA ASP A 195 -18.19 -5.32 -38.14
C ASP A 195 -18.75 -6.75 -38.04
N GLN A 196 -19.65 -7.07 -38.95
CA GLN A 196 -20.26 -8.39 -39.04
C GLN A 196 -19.21 -9.50 -39.20
N ALA A 197 -18.13 -9.24 -39.94
CA ALA A 197 -17.06 -10.20 -40.16
C ALA A 197 -16.30 -10.50 -38.85
N GLY A 198 -16.02 -9.46 -38.06
CA GLY A 198 -15.46 -9.59 -36.72
C GLY A 198 -16.37 -10.43 -35.81
N PHE A 199 -17.68 -10.17 -35.81
CA PHE A 199 -18.64 -10.94 -35.02
C PHE A 199 -18.65 -12.42 -35.42
N LEU A 200 -18.76 -12.73 -36.72
CA LEU A 200 -18.79 -14.12 -37.20
C LEU A 200 -17.53 -14.90 -36.83
N ALA A 201 -16.35 -14.26 -36.90
CA ALA A 201 -15.09 -14.88 -36.47
C ALA A 201 -15.06 -15.14 -34.95
N ALA A 202 -15.63 -14.25 -34.13
CA ALA A 202 -15.74 -14.45 -32.69
C ALA A 202 -16.71 -15.57 -32.34
N ARG A 203 -17.83 -15.65 -33.06
CA ARG A 203 -18.83 -16.71 -32.96
C ARG A 203 -18.25 -18.07 -33.30
N GLU A 204 -17.46 -18.16 -34.38
CA GLU A 204 -16.75 -19.39 -34.78
C GLU A 204 -15.68 -19.80 -33.76
N ALA A 205 -14.93 -18.85 -33.21
CA ALA A 205 -13.96 -19.13 -32.16
C ALA A 205 -14.64 -19.65 -30.88
N TYR A 206 -15.77 -19.06 -30.50
CA TYR A 206 -16.55 -19.52 -29.36
C TYR A 206 -17.21 -20.89 -29.62
N SER A 207 -17.74 -21.15 -30.82
CA SER A 207 -18.35 -22.45 -31.14
C SER A 207 -17.31 -23.57 -31.13
N ARG A 208 -16.11 -23.34 -31.67
CA ARG A 208 -14.97 -24.28 -31.55
C ARG A 208 -14.56 -24.52 -30.10
N PHE A 209 -14.60 -23.47 -29.28
CA PHE A 209 -14.35 -23.61 -27.85
C PHE A 209 -15.44 -24.41 -27.14
N ALA A 210 -16.72 -24.20 -27.50
CA ALA A 210 -17.86 -24.82 -26.85
C ALA A 210 -18.04 -26.30 -27.25
N PHE A 211 -17.92 -26.61 -28.53
CA PHE A 211 -18.25 -27.92 -29.08
C PHE A 211 -17.01 -28.76 -29.45
N GLY A 212 -15.80 -28.19 -29.37
CA GLY A 212 -14.57 -28.81 -29.87
C GLY A 212 -14.32 -28.48 -31.34
N GLU A 213 -13.26 -29.01 -31.95
CA GLU A 213 -13.11 -28.94 -33.41
C GLU A 213 -14.38 -29.49 -34.03
N ALA A 214 -15.13 -28.62 -34.71
CA ALA A 214 -16.24 -29.05 -35.55
C ALA A 214 -15.65 -30.09 -36.51
N SER A 215 -16.01 -31.35 -36.28
CA SER A 215 -15.77 -32.39 -37.27
C SER A 215 -16.37 -31.91 -38.59
N PRO A 216 -15.64 -32.00 -39.72
CA PRO A 216 -16.32 -32.10 -41.00
C PRO A 216 -17.24 -33.33 -41.01
#